data_AF-A0A196SG97-F1
#
_entry.id   AF-A0A196SG97-F1
#
_cell.length_a   1.000
_cell.length_b   1.000
_cell.length_c   1.000
_cell.angle_alpha   90.00
_cell.angle_beta   90.00
_cell.angle_gamma   90.00
#
_symmetry.space_group_name_H-M   'P 1'
#
loop_
_entity.id
_entity.type
_entity.pdbx_description
1 polymer ?
#
loop_
_entity_poly.entity_id
_entity_poly.type
_entity_poly.pdbx_seq_one_letter_code
_entity_poly.pdbx_strand_id
1 'polypeptide(L)'
;MNSFLAVVALSLLVVAQASKPVLRFRDDGFFDVMQFTDLHYGESLENDVNTTRLMENIVKQEKPDFIAFTGDMVAGYSWDKTKGWYEKMWNRWTTVIRDLKVPYGYTLGNHDSEADLRRREIVSVDMKNPYSLTELAPEELEQASTFVLPVYSSKNPEEVVMNLWFFDSGDYNCMGLKGYGCVGLNTIQWYREKSKELEEKQGGKKPGVAFMHIAPPEYMYAYNHYPSWGNKTEFSGCSSMDTGLISAFRERKDVFALFVGHDHSNDYVNDFEGFLLGYGRKTGYGCYGPPKGMQRGGRVLRFRERDFNMETFIVNEDLTHEVQKPGKAQLKPQDVCNGMKPPMK
;
A
#
# COMPACT_ATOMS: atom_id res chain seq x y z
N MET A 1 -63.50 22.35 -32.95
CA MET A 1 -63.05 21.43 -31.89
C MET A 1 -61.54 21.32 -32.01
N ASN A 2 -60.80 22.12 -31.23
CA ASN A 2 -59.33 22.11 -31.25
C ASN A 2 -58.84 21.23 -30.09
N SER A 3 -58.20 20.11 -30.43
CA SER A 3 -57.49 19.28 -29.47
C SER A 3 -56.05 19.76 -29.33
N PHE A 4 -55.69 20.19 -28.12
CA PHE A 4 -54.33 20.45 -27.69
C PHE A 4 -53.58 19.12 -27.51
N LEU A 5 -52.44 18.94 -28.17
CA LEU A 5 -51.43 17.94 -27.79
C LEU A 5 -50.39 18.64 -26.90
N ALA A 6 -50.25 18.18 -25.67
CA ALA A 6 -49.13 18.51 -24.80
C ALA A 6 -48.01 17.50 -25.03
N VAL A 7 -46.85 17.97 -25.50
CA VAL A 7 -45.63 17.16 -25.57
C VAL A 7 -44.85 17.36 -24.27
N VAL A 8 -44.78 16.30 -23.46
CA VAL A 8 -43.89 16.26 -22.29
C VAL A 8 -42.52 15.77 -22.77
N ALA A 9 -41.53 16.66 -22.75
CA ALA A 9 -40.14 16.30 -23.00
C ALA A 9 -39.53 15.73 -21.72
N LEU A 10 -39.25 14.42 -21.70
CA LEU A 10 -38.46 13.79 -20.65
C LEU A 10 -36.97 14.04 -20.93
N SER A 11 -36.33 14.87 -20.13
CA SER A 11 -34.88 15.05 -20.13
C SER A 11 -34.20 13.87 -19.42
N LEU A 12 -33.58 12.97 -20.19
CA LEU A 12 -32.68 11.94 -19.67
C LEU A 12 -31.36 12.59 -19.26
N LEU A 13 -31.15 12.75 -17.95
CA LEU A 13 -29.84 13.04 -17.37
C LEU A 13 -28.99 11.77 -17.44
N VAL A 14 -28.13 11.67 -18.45
CA VAL A 14 -27.03 10.71 -18.46
C VAL A 14 -25.98 11.22 -17.49
N VAL A 15 -25.92 10.63 -16.29
CA VAL A 15 -24.80 10.87 -15.37
C VAL A 15 -23.59 10.16 -15.96
N ALA A 16 -22.67 10.93 -16.55
CA ALA A 16 -21.41 10.40 -17.03
C ALA A 16 -20.61 9.89 -15.82
N GLN A 17 -20.47 8.56 -15.72
CA GLN A 17 -19.57 7.95 -14.77
C GLN A 17 -18.14 8.31 -15.19
N ALA A 18 -17.45 9.13 -14.39
CA ALA A 18 -16.07 9.50 -14.67
C ALA A 18 -15.22 8.23 -14.80
N SER A 19 -14.44 8.11 -15.88
CA SER A 19 -13.49 7.02 -16.05
C SER A 19 -12.43 7.07 -14.93
N LYS A 20 -12.03 5.90 -14.40
CA LYS A 20 -10.96 5.82 -13.41
C LYS A 20 -9.66 6.45 -13.96
N PRO A 21 -8.82 7.07 -13.12
CA PRO A 21 -7.53 7.62 -13.53
C PRO A 21 -6.63 6.56 -14.18
N VAL A 22 -5.84 6.96 -15.18
CA VAL A 22 -4.81 6.13 -15.78
C VAL A 22 -3.44 6.58 -15.26
N LEU A 23 -2.66 5.66 -14.70
CA LEU A 23 -1.34 5.96 -14.16
C LEU A 23 -0.33 6.12 -15.30
N ARG A 24 0.41 7.23 -15.32
CA ARG A 24 1.34 7.53 -16.39
C ARG A 24 2.52 8.34 -15.87
N PHE A 25 3.70 8.09 -16.40
CA PHE A 25 4.83 9.00 -16.25
C PHE A 25 4.46 10.39 -16.76
N ARG A 26 4.80 11.41 -15.99
CA ARG A 26 4.63 12.82 -16.36
C ARG A 26 5.49 13.16 -17.58
N ASP A 27 5.19 14.28 -18.23
CA ASP A 27 5.93 14.73 -19.43
C ASP A 27 7.43 14.98 -19.19
N ASP A 28 7.80 15.25 -17.94
CA ASP A 28 9.19 15.40 -17.46
C ASP A 28 9.92 14.05 -17.28
N GLY A 29 9.23 12.93 -17.48
CA GLY A 29 9.76 11.57 -17.39
C GLY A 29 9.80 11.01 -15.97
N PHE A 30 9.12 11.62 -15.01
CA PHE A 30 9.04 11.14 -13.63
C PHE A 30 7.66 10.58 -13.28
N PHE A 31 7.65 9.66 -12.31
CA PHE A 31 6.43 9.16 -11.68
C PHE A 31 6.71 8.99 -10.18
N ASP A 32 5.94 9.65 -9.33
CA ASP A 32 6.14 9.66 -7.88
C ASP A 32 5.02 8.87 -7.18
N VAL A 33 5.41 7.81 -6.46
CA VAL A 33 4.54 7.05 -5.58
C VAL A 33 4.78 7.47 -4.14
N MET A 34 3.74 7.96 -3.47
CA MET A 34 3.75 8.20 -2.02
C MET A 34 3.22 6.97 -1.30
N GLN A 35 4.02 6.37 -0.43
CA GLN A 35 3.59 5.33 0.49
C GLN A 35 3.13 5.96 1.81
N PHE A 36 1.88 5.69 2.18
CA PHE A 36 1.36 5.92 3.52
C PHE A 36 0.99 4.59 4.18
N THR A 37 1.21 4.49 5.48
CA THR A 37 0.98 3.25 6.21
C THR A 37 0.53 3.53 7.63
N ASP A 38 -0.24 2.60 8.19
CA ASP A 38 -0.56 2.57 9.62
C ASP A 38 -1.19 3.90 10.08
N LEU A 39 -2.33 4.26 9.49
CA LEU A 39 -3.07 5.46 9.89
C LEU A 39 -3.81 5.25 11.21
N HIS A 40 -4.38 4.05 11.41
CA HIS A 40 -5.13 3.63 12.60
C HIS A 40 -6.29 4.58 12.96
N TYR A 41 -7.11 4.97 11.97
CA TYR A 41 -8.29 5.80 12.21
C TYR A 41 -9.30 5.09 13.13
N GLY A 42 -9.95 5.86 14.00
CA GLY A 42 -11.00 5.39 14.90
C GLY A 42 -10.56 5.13 16.33
N GLU A 43 -9.25 5.18 16.63
CA GLU A 43 -8.74 5.07 18.01
C GLU A 43 -9.06 6.35 18.82
N SER A 44 -8.91 7.54 18.22
CA SER A 44 -9.38 8.80 18.80
C SER A 44 -9.63 9.86 17.74
N LEU A 45 -10.61 10.75 17.97
CA LEU A 45 -10.92 11.82 17.02
C LEU A 45 -9.75 12.81 16.85
N GLU A 46 -8.99 13.08 17.91
CA GLU A 46 -7.83 13.95 17.85
C GLU A 46 -6.74 13.38 16.93
N ASN A 47 -6.44 12.08 17.07
CA ASN A 47 -5.48 11.38 16.21
C ASN A 47 -5.96 11.34 14.75
N ASP A 48 -7.24 11.07 14.50
CA ASP A 48 -7.83 11.09 13.15
C ASP A 48 -7.62 12.47 12.49
N VAL A 49 -7.91 13.56 13.21
CA VAL A 49 -7.79 14.94 12.71
C VAL A 49 -6.32 15.30 12.42
N ASN A 50 -5.40 14.96 13.32
CA ASN A 50 -3.98 15.22 13.12
C ASN A 50 -3.43 14.41 11.94
N THR A 51 -3.84 13.14 11.80
CA THR A 51 -3.47 12.30 10.66
C THR A 51 -4.01 12.86 9.35
N THR A 52 -5.26 13.35 9.32
CA THR A 52 -5.86 14.00 8.14
C THR A 52 -5.02 15.20 7.72
N ARG A 53 -4.68 16.08 8.68
CA ARG A 53 -3.88 17.28 8.43
C ARG A 53 -2.48 16.94 7.91
N LEU A 54 -1.81 15.95 8.50
CA LEU A 54 -0.49 15.49 8.06
C LEU A 54 -0.55 15.02 6.61
N MET A 55 -1.48 14.11 6.28
CA MET A 55 -1.62 13.60 4.91
C MET A 55 -1.93 14.72 3.92
N GLU A 56 -2.85 15.63 4.26
CA GLU A 56 -3.16 16.78 3.40
C GLU A 56 -1.94 17.63 3.11
N ASN A 57 -1.14 17.96 4.13
CA ASN A 57 0.03 18.82 3.98
C ASN A 57 1.08 18.15 3.08
N ILE A 58 1.38 16.87 3.32
CA ILE A 58 2.33 16.12 2.51
C ILE A 58 1.83 16.00 1.06
N VAL A 59 0.58 15.62 0.84
CA VAL A 59 0.04 15.45 -0.53
C VAL A 59 0.00 16.79 -1.28
N LYS A 60 -0.36 17.90 -0.62
CA LYS A 60 -0.35 19.25 -1.23
C LYS A 60 1.07 19.69 -1.63
N GLN A 61 2.07 19.36 -0.80
CA GLN A 61 3.46 19.71 -1.03
C GLN A 61 4.09 18.85 -2.12
N GLU A 62 3.99 17.53 -1.99
CA GLU A 62 4.71 16.56 -2.83
C GLU A 62 4.01 16.30 -4.16
N LYS A 63 2.68 16.46 -4.21
CA LYS A 63 1.84 16.21 -5.40
C LYS A 63 2.18 14.88 -6.09
N PRO A 64 2.11 13.75 -5.35
CA PRO A 64 2.45 12.45 -5.92
C PRO A 64 1.49 12.09 -7.06
N ASP A 65 1.99 11.34 -8.04
CA ASP A 65 1.17 10.84 -9.15
C ASP A 65 0.27 9.68 -8.71
N PHE A 66 0.64 9.01 -7.62
CA PHE A 66 -0.10 7.90 -7.04
C PHE A 66 0.21 7.74 -5.55
N ILE A 67 -0.78 7.30 -4.77
CA ILE A 67 -0.58 6.94 -3.36
C ILE A 67 -0.76 5.43 -3.17
N ALA A 68 0.25 4.77 -2.59
CA ALA A 68 0.18 3.37 -2.18
C ALA A 68 -0.07 3.30 -0.67
N PHE A 69 -1.23 2.77 -0.27
CA PHE A 69 -1.53 2.54 1.15
C PHE A 69 -1.22 1.09 1.53
N THR A 70 -0.36 0.89 2.53
CA THR A 70 0.15 -0.44 2.92
C THR A 70 -0.44 -0.96 4.23
N GLY A 71 -1.76 -0.84 4.39
CA GLY A 71 -2.50 -1.49 5.48
C GLY A 71 -2.62 -0.69 6.78
N ASP A 72 -3.58 -1.11 7.60
CA ASP A 72 -3.98 -0.53 8.88
C ASP A 72 -4.43 0.93 8.75
N MET A 73 -5.35 1.16 7.82
CA MET A 73 -5.98 2.48 7.65
C MET A 73 -6.97 2.74 8.78
N VAL A 74 -7.67 1.70 9.24
CA VAL A 74 -8.65 1.77 10.32
C VAL A 74 -8.21 0.85 11.46
N ALA A 75 -8.24 1.38 12.68
CA ALA A 75 -7.98 0.64 13.90
C ALA A 75 -9.19 -0.24 14.25
N GLY A 76 -9.40 -1.35 13.55
CA GLY A 76 -10.59 -2.20 13.72
C GLY A 76 -10.79 -2.74 15.14
N TYR A 77 -9.71 -2.91 15.90
CA TYR A 77 -9.75 -3.21 17.34
C TYR A 77 -10.47 -2.16 18.20
N SER A 78 -10.60 -0.91 17.71
CA SER A 78 -11.32 0.18 18.38
C SER A 78 -12.84 0.17 18.10
N TRP A 79 -13.34 -0.84 17.41
CA TRP A 79 -14.75 -0.94 17.04
C TRP A 79 -15.69 -0.99 18.27
N ASP A 80 -16.58 -0.01 18.35
CA ASP A 80 -17.59 0.16 19.43
C ASP A 80 -18.80 -0.78 19.33
N LYS A 81 -18.72 -1.80 18.47
CA LYS A 81 -19.78 -2.79 18.19
C LYS A 81 -21.03 -2.23 17.50
N THR A 82 -20.98 -0.99 16.98
CA THR A 82 -22.06 -0.42 16.18
C THR A 82 -21.92 -0.77 14.70
N LYS A 83 -23.04 -0.99 14.02
CA LYS A 83 -23.07 -1.25 12.57
C LYS A 83 -22.78 0.04 11.80
N GLY A 84 -21.98 -0.05 10.73
CA GLY A 84 -21.54 1.07 9.91
C GLY A 84 -20.35 1.83 10.50
N TRP A 85 -19.74 1.33 11.58
CA TRP A 85 -18.62 1.98 12.23
C TRP A 85 -17.40 2.02 11.31
N TYR A 86 -17.08 0.92 10.64
CA TYR A 86 -15.93 0.85 9.76
C TYR A 86 -16.07 1.80 8.58
N GLU A 87 -17.22 1.80 7.89
CA GLU A 87 -17.47 2.70 6.75
C GLU A 87 -17.39 4.18 7.18
N LYS A 88 -17.80 4.52 8.41
CA LYS A 88 -17.62 5.86 8.98
C LYS A 88 -16.14 6.23 9.11
N MET A 89 -15.28 5.35 9.63
CA MET A 89 -13.84 5.60 9.74
C MET A 89 -13.17 5.63 8.36
N TRP A 90 -13.56 4.72 7.48
CA TRP A 90 -13.11 4.67 6.09
C TRP A 90 -13.37 5.99 5.37
N ASN A 91 -14.58 6.54 5.51
CA ASN A 91 -14.96 7.81 4.91
C ASN A 91 -14.14 8.99 5.45
N ARG A 92 -13.65 8.95 6.70
CA ARG A 92 -12.83 10.04 7.26
C ARG A 92 -11.49 10.14 6.56
N TRP A 93 -10.68 9.07 6.58
CA TRP A 93 -9.32 9.12 6.04
C TRP A 93 -9.32 9.34 4.52
N THR A 94 -10.30 8.75 3.81
CA THR A 94 -10.45 8.94 2.35
C THR A 94 -10.88 10.35 1.94
N THR A 95 -11.23 11.23 2.88
CA THR A 95 -11.54 12.65 2.58
C THR A 95 -10.37 13.36 1.93
N VAL A 96 -9.15 13.15 2.44
CA VAL A 96 -7.92 13.73 1.87
C VAL A 96 -7.80 13.37 0.39
N ILE A 97 -8.09 12.12 0.06
CA ILE A 97 -8.03 11.62 -1.31
C ILE A 97 -9.12 12.22 -2.19
N ARG A 98 -10.37 12.26 -1.72
CA ARG A 98 -11.48 12.83 -2.50
C ARG A 98 -11.27 14.31 -2.78
N ASP A 99 -10.76 15.05 -1.80
CA ASP A 99 -10.57 16.50 -1.88
C ASP A 99 -9.38 16.87 -2.76
N LEU A 100 -8.28 16.11 -2.66
CA LEU A 100 -7.06 16.34 -3.44
C LEU A 100 -7.04 15.59 -4.78
N LYS A 101 -8.00 14.70 -5.01
CA LYS A 101 -8.24 14.01 -6.29
C LYS A 101 -7.05 13.20 -6.79
N VAL A 102 -6.29 12.61 -5.87
CA VAL A 102 -5.08 11.84 -6.18
C VAL A 102 -5.45 10.36 -6.31
N PRO A 103 -5.07 9.67 -7.41
CA PRO A 103 -5.32 8.24 -7.53
C PRO A 103 -4.53 7.46 -6.47
N TYR A 104 -5.12 6.37 -5.99
CA TYR A 104 -4.47 5.52 -5.00
C TYR A 104 -4.81 4.05 -5.18
N GLY A 105 -3.99 3.19 -4.60
CA GLY A 105 -4.26 1.78 -4.42
C GLY A 105 -3.92 1.40 -2.99
N TYR A 106 -4.62 0.40 -2.47
CA TYR A 106 -4.52 0.02 -1.07
C TYR A 106 -4.48 -1.50 -0.92
N THR A 107 -3.67 -1.97 0.03
CA THR A 107 -3.71 -3.35 0.52
C THR A 107 -3.97 -3.40 2.02
N LEU A 108 -4.75 -4.38 2.47
CA LEU A 108 -5.17 -4.48 3.87
C LEU A 108 -4.05 -4.90 4.82
N GLY A 109 -4.11 -4.35 6.03
CA GLY A 109 -3.34 -4.80 7.18
C GLY A 109 -4.12 -5.75 8.08
N ASN A 110 -3.52 -6.10 9.22
CA ASN A 110 -4.11 -7.07 10.15
C ASN A 110 -5.23 -6.47 11.01
N HIS A 111 -5.23 -5.15 11.22
CA HIS A 111 -6.24 -4.48 12.03
C HIS A 111 -7.48 -4.07 11.22
N ASP A 112 -7.38 -4.01 9.90
CA ASP A 112 -8.48 -3.50 9.06
C ASP A 112 -9.75 -4.38 9.14
N SER A 113 -9.63 -5.70 9.22
CA SER A 113 -10.80 -6.60 9.25
C SER A 113 -11.26 -7.02 10.66
N GLU A 114 -10.94 -6.24 11.69
CA GLU A 114 -11.32 -6.55 13.07
C GLU A 114 -12.65 -5.93 13.53
N ALA A 115 -13.25 -5.09 12.68
CA ALA A 115 -14.51 -4.39 12.94
C ALA A 115 -15.73 -5.10 12.30
N ASP A 116 -16.73 -4.33 11.85
CA ASP A 116 -18.01 -4.82 11.31
C ASP A 116 -17.98 -5.21 9.82
N LEU A 117 -16.85 -5.09 9.13
CA LEU A 117 -16.68 -5.50 7.73
C LEU A 117 -15.56 -6.53 7.56
N ARG A 118 -15.76 -7.50 6.67
CA ARG A 118 -14.74 -8.45 6.24
C ARG A 118 -13.81 -7.83 5.19
N ARG A 119 -12.63 -8.43 5.01
CA ARG A 119 -11.59 -7.96 4.07
C ARG A 119 -12.13 -7.60 2.67
N ARG A 120 -12.91 -8.49 2.04
CA ARG A 120 -13.49 -8.24 0.70
C ARG A 120 -14.59 -7.17 0.70
N GLU A 121 -15.33 -7.03 1.80
CA GLU A 121 -16.33 -5.95 1.96
C GLU A 121 -15.64 -4.60 2.08
N ILE A 122 -14.50 -4.54 2.78
CA ILE A 122 -13.65 -3.33 2.88
C ILE A 122 -13.17 -2.89 1.49
N VAL A 123 -12.63 -3.80 0.68
CA VAL A 123 -12.24 -3.48 -0.72
C VAL A 123 -13.45 -3.02 -1.53
N SER A 124 -14.62 -3.62 -1.32
CA SER A 124 -15.86 -3.20 -1.99
C SER A 124 -16.29 -1.78 -1.58
N VAL A 125 -16.03 -1.35 -0.35
CA VAL A 125 -16.23 0.04 0.09
C VAL A 125 -15.20 0.96 -0.58
N ASP A 126 -13.93 0.55 -0.62
CA ASP A 126 -12.84 1.32 -1.24
C ASP A 126 -13.09 1.63 -2.71
N MET A 127 -13.49 0.62 -3.48
CA MET A 127 -13.73 0.72 -4.92
C MET A 127 -14.86 1.69 -5.30
N LYS A 128 -15.69 2.13 -4.35
CA LYS A 128 -16.70 3.19 -4.57
C LYS A 128 -16.06 4.57 -4.71
N ASN A 129 -14.84 4.77 -4.22
CA ASN A 129 -14.12 6.02 -4.38
C ASN A 129 -13.66 6.19 -5.84
N PRO A 130 -14.02 7.27 -6.54
CA PRO A 130 -13.65 7.46 -7.95
C PRO A 130 -12.13 7.53 -8.20
N TYR A 131 -11.34 7.79 -7.17
CA TYR A 131 -9.88 7.80 -7.24
C TYR A 131 -9.22 6.50 -6.77
N SER A 132 -10.00 5.51 -6.30
CA SER A 132 -9.47 4.19 -5.98
C SER A 132 -9.23 3.38 -7.24
N LEU A 133 -7.97 2.99 -7.42
CA LEU A 133 -7.51 1.99 -8.38
C LEU A 133 -7.37 0.61 -7.75
N THR A 134 -7.71 0.44 -6.47
CA THR A 134 -7.76 -0.88 -5.83
C THR A 134 -8.70 -1.80 -6.59
N GLU A 135 -8.29 -3.05 -6.79
CA GLU A 135 -9.13 -4.10 -7.35
C GLU A 135 -9.30 -5.23 -6.34
N LEU A 136 -10.47 -5.87 -6.40
CA LEU A 136 -10.69 -7.11 -5.69
C LEU A 136 -9.78 -8.20 -6.24
N ALA A 137 -9.16 -8.95 -5.34
CA ALA A 137 -8.47 -10.17 -5.69
C ALA A 137 -9.44 -11.14 -6.42
N PRO A 138 -8.92 -11.94 -7.37
CA PRO A 138 -9.68 -13.01 -8.01
C PRO A 138 -10.46 -13.87 -7.01
N GLU A 139 -11.64 -14.37 -7.40
CA GLU A 139 -12.55 -15.09 -6.49
C GLU A 139 -11.94 -16.37 -5.92
N GLU A 140 -11.00 -16.97 -6.63
CA GLU A 140 -10.25 -18.16 -6.22
C GLU A 140 -9.22 -17.89 -5.10
N LEU A 141 -8.92 -16.63 -4.80
CA LEU A 141 -8.00 -16.24 -3.73
C LEU A 141 -8.78 -15.89 -2.46
N GLU A 142 -8.30 -16.38 -1.31
CA GLU A 142 -8.86 -16.01 0.00
C GLU A 142 -8.61 -14.54 0.34
N GLN A 143 -7.51 -14.00 -0.18
CA GLN A 143 -7.10 -12.60 -0.11
C GLN A 143 -8.15 -11.65 -0.73
N ALA A 144 -8.11 -10.37 -0.33
CA ALA A 144 -9.05 -9.36 -0.78
C ALA A 144 -8.42 -8.29 -1.68
N SER A 145 -7.23 -7.79 -1.33
CA SER A 145 -6.57 -6.65 -2.00
C SER A 145 -5.28 -7.06 -2.71
N THR A 146 -5.37 -8.12 -3.53
CA THR A 146 -4.27 -8.61 -4.37
C THR A 146 -4.55 -8.24 -5.83
N PHE A 147 -3.76 -7.33 -6.39
CA PHE A 147 -3.97 -6.80 -7.74
C PHE A 147 -2.69 -6.17 -8.30
N VAL A 148 -2.73 -5.74 -9.55
CA VAL A 148 -1.59 -5.11 -10.24
C VAL A 148 -2.06 -3.95 -11.11
N LEU A 149 -1.34 -2.83 -11.04
CA LEU A 149 -1.64 -1.62 -11.81
C LEU A 149 -0.51 -1.32 -12.80
N PRO A 150 -0.81 -1.22 -14.11
CA PRO A 150 0.17 -0.77 -15.09
C PRO A 150 0.39 0.75 -14.99
N VAL A 151 1.64 1.18 -15.17
CA VAL A 151 2.01 2.59 -15.32
C VAL A 151 2.54 2.81 -16.74
N TYR A 152 1.90 3.75 -17.44
CA TYR A 152 2.14 3.98 -18.87
C TYR A 152 3.23 5.03 -19.13
N SER A 153 3.86 4.93 -20.30
CA SER A 153 4.92 5.84 -20.77
C SER A 153 4.45 7.31 -20.85
N SER A 154 5.35 8.27 -20.67
CA SER A 154 5.03 9.68 -20.94
C SER A 154 4.91 9.98 -22.44
N LYS A 155 5.41 9.10 -23.32
CA LYS A 155 5.49 9.33 -24.78
C LYS A 155 4.55 8.47 -25.59
N ASN A 156 4.29 7.23 -25.15
CA ASN A 156 3.38 6.32 -25.83
C ASN A 156 2.17 5.95 -24.94
N PRO A 157 0.93 6.26 -25.35
CA PRO A 157 -0.25 5.99 -24.56
C PRO A 157 -0.53 4.54 -24.22
N GLU A 158 -0.08 3.62 -25.08
CA GLU A 158 -0.34 2.18 -24.96
C GLU A 158 0.82 1.40 -24.35
N GLU A 159 1.98 2.03 -24.16
CA GLU A 159 3.16 1.36 -23.63
C GLU A 159 3.17 1.36 -22.12
N VAL A 160 3.17 0.16 -21.53
CA VAL A 160 3.44 -0.02 -20.10
C VAL A 160 4.95 0.02 -19.85
N VAL A 161 5.37 0.85 -18.90
CA VAL A 161 6.77 1.02 -18.50
C VAL A 161 7.07 0.23 -17.23
N MET A 162 6.14 0.18 -16.27
CA MET A 162 6.29 -0.56 -15.01
C MET A 162 4.94 -1.03 -14.47
N ASN A 163 4.97 -1.95 -13.51
CA ASN A 163 3.78 -2.43 -12.80
C ASN A 163 3.89 -2.20 -11.28
N LEU A 164 2.82 -1.72 -10.67
CA LEU A 164 2.68 -1.64 -9.21
C LEU A 164 1.89 -2.86 -8.74
N TRP A 165 2.51 -3.70 -7.92
CA TRP A 165 1.91 -4.93 -7.41
C TRP A 165 1.44 -4.73 -5.97
N PHE A 166 0.23 -5.18 -5.67
CA PHE A 166 -0.33 -5.16 -4.32
C PHE A 166 -0.64 -6.58 -3.89
N PHE A 167 -0.23 -6.92 -2.67
CA PHE A 167 -0.47 -8.23 -2.08
C PHE A 167 -1.15 -8.07 -0.73
N ASP A 168 -2.25 -8.79 -0.55
CA ASP A 168 -2.90 -8.93 0.75
C ASP A 168 -2.14 -9.99 1.56
N SER A 169 -1.46 -9.54 2.62
CA SER A 169 -0.68 -10.40 3.51
C SER A 169 -1.52 -11.11 4.57
N GLY A 170 -2.85 -11.01 4.51
CA GLY A 170 -3.75 -11.54 5.53
C GLY A 170 -3.68 -10.76 6.84
N ASP A 171 -4.41 -11.24 7.85
CA ASP A 171 -4.44 -10.69 9.19
C ASP A 171 -3.62 -11.52 10.17
N TYR A 172 -4.06 -12.74 10.44
CA TYR A 172 -3.51 -13.61 11.46
C TYR A 172 -3.46 -15.05 10.98
N ASN A 173 -2.43 -15.72 11.44
CA ASN A 173 -2.06 -17.10 11.16
C ASN A 173 -1.70 -17.32 9.68
N CYS A 174 -0.59 -18.01 9.47
CA CYS A 174 -0.16 -18.40 8.13
C CYS A 174 -0.02 -19.92 8.07
N MET A 175 -0.75 -20.56 7.16
CA MET A 175 -0.68 -22.01 6.92
C MET A 175 -0.84 -22.85 8.20
N GLY A 176 -1.73 -22.42 9.10
CA GLY A 176 -2.00 -23.09 10.38
C GLY A 176 -1.01 -22.77 11.52
N LEU A 177 0.06 -22.00 11.26
CA LEU A 177 0.92 -21.47 12.31
C LEU A 177 0.32 -20.21 12.93
N LYS A 178 0.32 -20.14 14.26
CA LYS A 178 -0.13 -18.97 15.01
C LYS A 178 0.83 -17.80 14.81
N GLY A 179 0.27 -16.63 14.52
CA GLY A 179 1.05 -15.40 14.34
C GLY A 179 0.41 -14.41 13.40
N TYR A 180 1.20 -13.55 12.77
CA TYR A 180 0.74 -12.68 11.69
C TYR A 180 0.55 -13.44 10.38
N GLY A 181 -0.40 -12.96 9.57
CA GLY A 181 -0.72 -13.52 8.27
C GLY A 181 0.45 -13.52 7.27
N CYS A 182 0.26 -14.20 6.16
CA CYS A 182 1.18 -14.22 5.02
C CYS A 182 0.43 -14.18 3.69
N VAL A 183 1.18 -13.92 2.62
CA VAL A 183 0.71 -14.19 1.26
C VAL A 183 0.72 -15.69 1.02
N GLY A 184 -0.46 -16.27 0.78
CA GLY A 184 -0.63 -17.71 0.62
C GLY A 184 -0.09 -18.26 -0.71
N LEU A 185 0.13 -19.57 -0.76
CA LEU A 185 0.67 -20.27 -1.94
C LEU A 185 -0.15 -20.05 -3.22
N ASN A 186 -1.49 -20.00 -3.10
CA ASN A 186 -2.37 -19.74 -4.25
C ASN A 186 -2.17 -18.31 -4.80
N THR A 187 -1.95 -17.31 -3.93
CA THR A 187 -1.63 -15.95 -4.38
C THR A 187 -0.26 -15.89 -5.05
N ILE A 188 0.73 -16.63 -4.55
CA ILE A 188 2.05 -16.73 -5.20
C ILE A 188 1.92 -17.38 -6.59
N GLN A 189 1.11 -18.43 -6.70
CA GLN A 189 0.82 -19.07 -7.98
C GLN A 189 0.12 -18.11 -8.95
N TRP A 190 -0.91 -17.40 -8.48
CA TRP A 190 -1.58 -16.34 -9.25
C TRP A 190 -0.58 -15.30 -9.75
N TYR A 191 0.35 -14.84 -8.89
CA TYR A 191 1.35 -13.87 -9.29
C TYR A 191 2.25 -14.41 -10.41
N ARG A 192 2.72 -15.66 -10.31
CA ARG A 192 3.52 -16.28 -11.38
C ARG A 192 2.78 -16.32 -12.71
N GLU A 193 1.49 -16.66 -12.69
CA GLU A 193 0.64 -16.74 -13.87
C GLU A 193 0.35 -15.35 -14.45
N LYS A 194 -0.06 -14.41 -13.60
CA LYS A 194 -0.32 -13.02 -13.98
C LYS A 194 0.94 -12.35 -14.53
N SER A 195 2.10 -12.56 -13.92
CA SER A 195 3.39 -12.06 -14.40
C SER A 195 3.72 -12.57 -15.81
N LYS A 196 3.47 -13.85 -16.11
CA LYS A 196 3.66 -14.41 -17.46
C LYS A 196 2.68 -13.80 -18.47
N GLU A 197 1.41 -13.70 -18.09
CA GLU A 197 0.38 -13.06 -18.91
C GLU A 197 0.74 -11.60 -19.25
N LEU A 198 1.22 -10.83 -18.26
CA LEU A 198 1.64 -9.45 -18.46
C LEU A 198 2.92 -9.37 -19.32
N GLU A 199 3.89 -10.27 -19.15
CA GLU A 199 5.07 -10.35 -20.01
C GLU A 199 4.68 -10.52 -21.48
N GLU A 200 3.71 -11.39 -21.79
CA GLU A 200 3.20 -11.57 -23.15
C GLU A 200 2.45 -10.33 -23.65
N LYS A 201 1.55 -9.76 -22.84
CA LYS A 201 0.71 -8.61 -23.22
C LYS A 201 1.48 -7.29 -23.36
N GLN A 202 2.51 -7.09 -22.55
CA GLN A 202 3.27 -5.84 -22.47
C GLN A 202 4.53 -5.86 -23.34
N GLY A 203 4.73 -6.91 -24.14
CA GLY A 203 5.87 -7.04 -25.06
C GLY A 203 7.20 -7.30 -24.35
N GLY A 204 7.16 -8.01 -23.22
CA GLY A 204 8.31 -8.35 -22.39
C GLY A 204 8.09 -8.04 -20.91
N LYS A 205 9.04 -8.46 -20.08
CA LYS A 205 9.00 -8.18 -18.63
C LYS A 205 9.16 -6.69 -18.39
N LYS A 206 8.21 -6.11 -17.65
CA LYS A 206 8.30 -4.74 -17.16
C LYS A 206 8.71 -4.75 -15.69
N PRO A 207 9.62 -3.85 -15.28
CA PRO A 207 10.03 -3.74 -13.89
C PRO A 207 8.82 -3.44 -12.99
N GLY A 208 8.84 -3.95 -11.77
CA GLY A 208 7.74 -3.81 -10.84
C GLY A 208 8.18 -3.58 -9.40
N VAL A 209 7.33 -2.85 -8.67
CA VAL A 209 7.46 -2.62 -7.24
C VAL A 209 6.22 -3.17 -6.56
N ALA A 210 6.43 -3.92 -5.49
CA ALA A 210 5.37 -4.56 -4.73
C ALA A 210 5.10 -3.85 -3.40
N PHE A 211 3.86 -3.92 -2.95
CA PHE A 211 3.36 -3.36 -1.70
C PHE A 211 2.54 -4.41 -0.94
N MET A 212 2.80 -4.56 0.36
CA MET A 212 2.00 -5.39 1.28
C MET A 212 2.06 -4.78 2.69
N HIS A 213 1.30 -5.32 3.64
CA HIS A 213 1.33 -4.79 5.00
C HIS A 213 2.40 -5.46 5.87
N ILE A 214 2.30 -6.78 6.07
CA ILE A 214 3.17 -7.56 6.96
C ILE A 214 4.45 -7.97 6.23
N ALA A 215 5.62 -7.76 6.83
CA ALA A 215 6.88 -8.16 6.20
C ALA A 215 7.06 -9.69 6.14
N PRO A 216 7.54 -10.27 5.02
CA PRO A 216 7.96 -11.67 5.02
C PRO A 216 9.27 -11.86 5.83
N PRO A 217 9.55 -13.07 6.37
CA PRO A 217 10.68 -13.31 7.28
C PRO A 217 12.06 -12.93 6.72
N GLU A 218 12.23 -12.91 5.40
CA GLU A 218 13.46 -12.50 4.71
C GLU A 218 13.93 -11.10 5.11
N TYR A 219 13.04 -10.20 5.54
CA TYR A 219 13.42 -8.87 6.06
C TYR A 219 14.38 -8.92 7.25
N MET A 220 14.27 -9.95 8.10
CA MET A 220 15.19 -10.14 9.22
C MET A 220 16.59 -10.54 8.72
N TYR A 221 16.64 -11.55 7.86
CA TYR A 221 17.89 -12.04 7.28
C TYR A 221 18.59 -10.94 6.48
N ALA A 222 17.83 -10.23 5.66
CA ALA A 222 18.32 -9.13 4.84
C ALA A 222 18.94 -8.04 5.73
N TYR A 223 18.23 -7.57 6.76
CA TYR A 223 18.77 -6.56 7.68
C TYR A 223 20.03 -7.01 8.43
N ASN A 224 20.11 -8.28 8.83
CA ASN A 224 21.26 -8.82 9.57
C ASN A 224 22.54 -8.92 8.70
N HIS A 225 22.39 -9.13 7.39
CA HIS A 225 23.50 -9.56 6.52
C HIS A 225 23.79 -8.64 5.33
N TYR A 226 22.89 -7.70 5.00
CA TYR A 226 23.00 -6.85 3.82
C TYR A 226 22.98 -5.36 4.17
N PRO A 227 23.48 -4.49 3.27
CA PRO A 227 23.49 -3.05 3.51
C PRO A 227 22.07 -2.49 3.72
N SER A 228 21.88 -1.78 4.84
CA SER A 228 20.63 -1.09 5.18
C SER A 228 20.84 0.40 5.41
N TRP A 229 19.79 1.18 5.19
CA TRP A 229 19.71 2.60 5.47
C TRP A 229 18.34 2.97 6.03
N GLY A 230 18.31 3.95 6.94
CA GLY A 230 17.12 4.32 7.70
C GLY A 230 17.10 3.72 9.10
N ASN A 231 15.93 3.69 9.74
CA ASN A 231 15.78 3.32 11.14
C ASN A 231 15.14 1.95 11.30
N LYS A 232 15.75 1.13 12.16
CA LYS A 232 15.15 -0.09 12.69
C LYS A 232 15.21 0.01 14.20
N THR A 233 14.11 0.43 14.81
CA THR A 233 14.06 0.65 16.26
C THR A 233 13.16 -0.35 16.98
N GLU A 234 12.55 -1.27 16.24
CA GLU A 234 11.89 -2.44 16.79
C GLU A 234 12.20 -3.74 16.03
N PHE A 235 11.91 -4.88 16.66
CA PHE A 235 11.98 -6.18 15.99
C PHE A 235 10.82 -6.34 15.02
N SER A 236 11.11 -6.92 13.87
CA SER A 236 10.12 -7.07 12.82
C SER A 236 9.05 -8.08 13.21
N GLY A 237 7.80 -7.63 13.19
CA GLY A 237 6.57 -8.40 13.27
C GLY A 237 6.27 -9.08 11.93
N CYS A 238 7.19 -9.90 11.44
CA CYS A 238 7.01 -10.58 10.17
C CYS A 238 5.88 -11.63 10.16
N SER A 239 5.53 -12.10 8.96
CA SER A 239 4.65 -13.24 8.75
C SER A 239 5.11 -14.46 9.54
N SER A 240 4.16 -15.21 10.10
CA SER A 240 4.49 -16.37 10.96
C SER A 240 5.11 -17.55 10.21
N MET A 241 5.03 -17.54 8.87
CA MET A 241 5.71 -18.49 8.00
C MET A 241 6.18 -17.76 6.73
N ASP A 242 7.36 -18.15 6.24
CA ASP A 242 7.83 -17.79 4.91
C ASP A 242 7.19 -18.74 3.88
N THR A 243 6.40 -18.18 2.97
CA THR A 243 5.72 -18.90 1.89
C THR A 243 6.47 -18.85 0.56
N GLY A 244 7.62 -18.18 0.49
CA GLY A 244 8.46 -18.07 -0.70
C GLY A 244 8.07 -16.92 -1.64
N LEU A 245 7.43 -15.87 -1.15
CA LEU A 245 7.02 -14.72 -1.98
C LEU A 245 8.23 -14.02 -2.63
N ILE A 246 9.29 -13.72 -1.85
CA ILE A 246 10.51 -13.11 -2.40
C ILE A 246 11.20 -14.05 -3.39
N SER A 247 11.17 -15.35 -3.11
CA SER A 247 11.69 -16.36 -4.05
C SER A 247 10.94 -16.33 -5.38
N ALA A 248 9.61 -16.18 -5.38
CA ALA A 248 8.83 -16.06 -6.59
C ALA A 248 9.15 -14.78 -7.38
N PHE A 249 9.37 -13.65 -6.69
CA PHE A 249 9.82 -12.42 -7.35
C PHE A 249 11.18 -12.60 -8.03
N ARG A 250 12.15 -13.21 -7.34
CA ARG A 250 13.48 -13.52 -7.89
C ARG A 250 13.42 -14.52 -9.04
N GLU A 251 12.51 -15.49 -8.98
CA GLU A 251 12.27 -16.45 -10.06
C GLU A 251 11.76 -15.75 -11.33
N ARG A 252 10.79 -14.85 -11.20
CA ARG A 252 10.17 -14.13 -12.32
C ARG A 252 11.03 -12.98 -12.85
N LYS A 253 11.85 -12.34 -12.01
CA LYS A 253 12.78 -11.24 -12.36
C LYS A 253 12.10 -10.00 -12.96
N ASP A 254 10.83 -9.77 -12.63
CA ASP A 254 10.07 -8.59 -13.02
C ASP A 254 9.83 -7.65 -11.84
N VAL A 255 9.68 -8.16 -10.62
CA VAL A 255 9.63 -7.35 -9.38
C VAL A 255 11.04 -7.20 -8.81
N PHE A 256 11.43 -5.97 -8.45
CA PHE A 256 12.76 -5.65 -7.92
C PHE A 256 12.73 -4.98 -6.53
N ALA A 257 11.54 -4.61 -6.03
CA ALA A 257 11.40 -4.04 -4.71
C ALA A 257 10.08 -4.47 -4.05
N LEU A 258 10.09 -4.60 -2.73
CA LEU A 258 8.91 -4.80 -1.90
C LEU A 258 8.90 -3.75 -0.78
N PHE A 259 7.77 -3.08 -0.60
CA PHE A 259 7.54 -2.11 0.47
C PHE A 259 6.43 -2.55 1.43
N VAL A 260 6.66 -2.39 2.73
CA VAL A 260 5.81 -2.88 3.82
C VAL A 260 5.49 -1.82 4.87
N GLY A 261 4.54 -2.11 5.75
CA GLY A 261 4.13 -1.28 6.89
C GLY A 261 4.31 -2.03 8.22
N HIS A 262 3.26 -2.03 9.05
CA HIS A 262 3.06 -2.89 10.23
C HIS A 262 3.95 -2.56 11.45
N ASP A 263 5.26 -2.48 11.27
CA ASP A 263 6.19 -2.12 12.35
C ASP A 263 6.36 -0.60 12.40
N HIS A 264 5.62 0.07 13.28
CA HIS A 264 5.47 1.54 13.31
C HIS A 264 6.75 2.32 13.63
N SER A 265 7.83 1.64 14.00
CA SER A 265 9.12 2.17 14.46
C SER A 265 10.25 1.80 13.50
N ASN A 266 9.93 1.13 12.39
CA ASN A 266 10.86 0.82 11.32
C ASN A 266 10.52 1.68 10.09
N ASP A 267 11.54 2.24 9.46
CA ASP A 267 11.43 2.90 8.16
C ASP A 267 12.67 2.64 7.31
N TYR A 268 13.42 1.58 7.61
CA TYR A 268 14.64 1.27 6.86
C TYR A 268 14.33 0.68 5.49
N VAL A 269 15.32 0.74 4.60
CA VAL A 269 15.38 -0.12 3.42
C VAL A 269 16.68 -0.90 3.40
N ASN A 270 16.72 -1.99 2.66
CA ASN A 270 17.84 -2.92 2.60
C ASN A 270 18.05 -3.40 1.16
N ASP A 271 19.30 -3.30 0.68
CA ASP A 271 19.69 -3.83 -0.63
C ASP A 271 20.05 -5.30 -0.50
N PHE A 272 19.06 -6.16 -0.72
CA PHE A 272 19.22 -7.60 -0.68
C PHE A 272 19.70 -8.10 -2.05
N GLU A 273 20.94 -7.79 -2.43
CA GLU A 273 21.56 -8.16 -3.72
C GLU A 273 20.74 -7.71 -4.94
N GLY A 274 20.45 -6.42 -5.03
CA GLY A 274 19.68 -5.81 -6.10
C GLY A 274 18.17 -5.97 -5.96
N PHE A 275 17.69 -6.58 -4.87
CA PHE A 275 16.27 -6.58 -4.50
C PHE A 275 16.06 -5.68 -3.28
N LEU A 276 15.31 -4.59 -3.45
CA LEU A 276 15.12 -3.61 -2.38
C LEU A 276 13.96 -4.03 -1.46
N LEU A 277 14.24 -4.22 -0.18
CA LEU A 277 13.24 -4.46 0.85
C LEU A 277 13.08 -3.19 1.69
N GLY A 278 11.87 -2.66 1.87
CA GLY A 278 11.69 -1.37 2.53
C GLY A 278 10.46 -1.26 3.42
N TYR A 279 10.60 -0.60 4.57
CA TYR A 279 9.49 -0.14 5.38
C TYR A 279 9.05 1.27 4.98
N GLY A 280 7.75 1.50 4.99
CA GLY A 280 7.16 2.83 4.97
C GLY A 280 7.41 3.56 6.29
N ARG A 281 7.29 4.89 6.27
CA ARG A 281 7.29 5.69 7.50
C ARG A 281 5.88 5.65 8.10
N LYS A 282 5.76 5.34 9.39
CA LYS A 282 4.51 5.48 10.16
C LYS A 282 3.89 6.86 9.90
N THR A 283 2.68 6.85 9.33
CA THR A 283 1.98 8.08 8.92
C THR A 283 1.01 8.54 10.01
N GLY A 284 0.23 7.62 10.57
CA GLY A 284 -0.86 7.93 11.50
C GLY A 284 -0.44 8.39 12.89
N TYR A 285 -1.30 9.19 13.51
CA TYR A 285 -1.27 9.50 14.94
C TYR A 285 -1.92 8.42 15.80
N GLY A 286 -2.70 7.52 15.21
CA GLY A 286 -3.26 6.37 15.92
C GLY A 286 -2.23 5.27 16.16
N CYS A 287 -2.45 4.50 17.22
CA CYS A 287 -1.57 3.46 17.74
C CYS A 287 -0.19 3.98 18.20
N TYR A 288 0.69 3.06 18.60
CA TYR A 288 2.07 3.41 19.00
C TYR A 288 2.92 3.87 17.81
N GLY A 289 4.05 4.51 18.11
CA GLY A 289 5.04 4.91 17.13
C GLY A 289 4.72 6.24 16.41
N PRO A 290 5.69 6.78 15.67
CA PRO A 290 7.10 6.36 15.63
C PRO A 290 7.80 6.62 16.99
N PRO A 291 9.02 6.09 17.22
CA PRO A 291 9.75 6.29 18.47
C PRO A 291 10.03 7.77 18.72
N LYS A 292 10.26 8.13 19.99
CA LYS A 292 10.58 9.50 20.37
C LYS A 292 11.77 10.03 19.58
N GLY A 293 11.62 11.19 18.95
CA GLY A 293 12.65 11.84 18.15
C GLY A 293 12.58 11.52 16.64
N MET A 294 11.70 10.61 16.24
CA MET A 294 11.40 10.32 14.84
C MET A 294 10.06 10.96 14.47
N GLN A 295 10.01 11.68 13.35
CA GLN A 295 8.77 12.32 12.88
C GLN A 295 7.89 11.30 12.18
N ARG A 296 6.57 11.52 12.20
CA ARG A 296 5.65 10.87 11.27
C ARG A 296 5.91 11.36 9.85
N GLY A 297 5.37 10.67 8.86
CA GLY A 297 5.55 11.07 7.47
C GLY A 297 5.07 10.04 6.46
N GLY A 298 5.59 10.16 5.25
CA GLY A 298 5.42 9.19 4.18
C GLY A 298 6.75 8.86 3.52
N ARG A 299 6.80 7.74 2.80
CA ARG A 299 7.94 7.39 1.95
C ARG A 299 7.60 7.69 0.50
N VAL A 300 8.50 8.37 -0.20
CA VAL A 300 8.38 8.58 -1.64
C VAL A 300 9.22 7.56 -2.38
N LEU A 301 8.66 6.98 -3.44
CA LEU A 301 9.38 6.25 -4.48
C LEU A 301 9.28 7.08 -5.77
N ARG A 302 10.40 7.62 -6.22
CA ARG A 302 10.48 8.42 -7.43
C ARG A 302 11.11 7.61 -8.55
N PHE A 303 10.35 7.41 -9.62
CA PHE A 303 10.77 6.68 -10.80
C PHE A 303 11.14 7.64 -11.92
N ARG A 304 12.17 7.29 -12.70
CA ARG A 304 12.57 8.00 -13.92
C ARG A 304 12.48 7.07 -15.13
N GLU A 305 11.74 7.47 -16.15
CA GLU A 305 11.40 6.63 -17.31
C GLU A 305 12.61 6.27 -18.19
N ARG A 306 13.41 7.27 -18.59
CA ARG A 306 14.40 7.15 -19.68
C ARG A 306 15.45 6.05 -19.48
N ASP A 307 15.96 5.89 -18.28
CA ASP A 307 16.98 4.91 -17.91
C ASP A 307 16.51 4.02 -16.75
N PHE A 308 15.19 3.86 -16.63
CA PHE A 308 14.47 3.18 -15.57
C PHE A 308 15.25 3.07 -14.25
N ASN A 309 15.11 4.11 -13.42
CA ASN A 309 15.70 4.13 -12.10
C ASN A 309 14.64 4.50 -11.05
N MET A 310 14.80 3.97 -9.84
CA MET A 310 13.99 4.34 -8.68
C MET A 310 14.90 4.90 -7.58
N GLU A 311 14.52 6.04 -7.03
CA GLU A 311 15.06 6.55 -5.77
C GLU A 311 13.97 6.58 -4.68
N THR A 312 14.38 6.52 -3.41
CA THR A 312 13.45 6.61 -2.30
C THR A 312 13.97 7.49 -1.17
N PHE A 313 13.06 8.25 -0.57
CA PHE A 313 13.33 9.15 0.56
C PHE A 313 12.07 9.28 1.43
N ILE A 314 12.23 9.86 2.62
CA ILE A 314 11.11 10.16 3.51
C ILE A 314 10.73 11.63 3.38
N VAL A 315 9.43 11.91 3.38
CA VAL A 315 8.88 13.25 3.63
C VAL A 315 8.37 13.25 5.07
N ASN A 316 9.00 14.06 5.91
CA ASN A 316 8.62 14.23 7.31
C ASN A 316 7.34 15.08 7.43
N GLU A 317 6.71 15.02 8.59
CA GLU A 317 5.53 15.82 8.93
C GLU A 317 5.76 17.34 8.80
N ASP A 318 6.97 17.82 9.11
CA ASP A 318 7.38 19.22 8.91
C ASP A 318 7.72 19.56 7.44
N LEU A 319 7.46 18.63 6.52
CA LEU A 319 7.71 18.71 5.07
C LEU A 319 9.19 18.72 4.68
N THR A 320 10.10 18.41 5.60
CA THR A 320 11.50 18.18 5.26
C THR A 320 11.69 16.84 4.57
N HIS A 321 12.62 16.78 3.62
CA HIS A 321 13.04 15.53 2.98
C HIS A 321 14.22 14.91 3.71
N GLU A 322 14.09 13.64 4.07
CA GLU A 322 15.16 12.84 4.64
C GLU A 322 15.59 11.77 3.62
N VAL A 323 16.77 11.98 3.03
CA VAL A 323 17.46 10.96 2.25
C VAL A 323 18.24 10.08 3.22
N GLN A 324 17.75 8.86 3.42
CA GLN A 324 18.35 7.90 4.34
C GLN A 324 19.68 7.40 3.76
N LYS A 325 20.73 7.46 4.58
CA LYS A 325 22.10 7.06 4.22
C LYS A 325 22.49 5.75 4.91
N PRO A 326 23.46 4.98 4.36
CA PRO A 326 23.96 3.78 5.01
C PRO A 326 24.39 4.07 6.46
N GLY A 327 23.90 3.26 7.38
CA GLY A 327 24.12 3.41 8.81
C GLY A 327 24.64 2.11 9.44
N LYS A 328 25.06 2.20 10.71
CA LYS A 328 25.29 0.99 11.51
C LYS A 328 23.96 0.38 11.90
N ALA A 329 23.90 -0.95 12.02
CA ALA A 329 22.75 -1.64 12.57
C ALA A 329 22.39 -1.04 13.95
N GLN A 330 21.14 -0.59 14.08
CA GLN A 330 20.64 0.10 15.29
C GLN A 330 20.22 -0.87 16.39
N LEU A 331 19.95 -2.12 16.04
CA LEU A 331 19.55 -3.20 16.95
C LEU A 331 20.45 -4.42 16.76
N LYS A 332 20.46 -5.29 17.78
CA LYS A 332 21.06 -6.62 17.67
C LYS A 332 20.38 -7.44 16.56
N PRO A 333 21.11 -8.39 15.93
CA PRO A 333 20.51 -9.28 14.94
C PRO A 333 19.24 -9.94 15.46
N GLN A 334 18.24 -10.05 14.59
CA GLN A 334 16.98 -10.72 14.86
C GLN A 334 16.94 -12.03 14.09
N ASP A 335 16.93 -13.16 14.80
CA ASP A 335 16.89 -14.49 14.19
C ASP A 335 15.51 -15.17 14.34
N VAL A 336 14.61 -14.54 15.10
CA VAL A 336 13.26 -15.04 15.38
C VAL A 336 12.25 -13.96 15.08
N CYS A 337 11.22 -14.34 14.31
CA CYS A 337 10.12 -13.45 13.98
C CYS A 337 9.33 -13.06 15.24
N ASN A 338 9.15 -11.76 15.48
CA ASN A 338 8.33 -11.27 16.59
C ASN A 338 6.82 -11.54 16.34
N GLY A 339 6.45 -11.91 15.11
CA GLY A 339 5.08 -12.23 14.71
C GLY A 339 4.53 -13.58 15.17
N MET A 340 5.35 -14.48 15.73
CA MET A 340 4.87 -15.78 16.25
C MET A 340 4.16 -15.70 17.61
N LYS A 341 4.10 -14.51 18.22
CA LYS A 341 3.34 -14.21 19.45
C LYS A 341 2.52 -12.93 19.23
N PRO A 342 1.46 -12.98 18.41
CA PRO A 342 0.61 -11.80 18.25
C PRO A 342 0.04 -11.45 19.63
N PRO A 343 -0.17 -10.16 19.95
CA PRO A 343 -0.69 -9.76 21.25
C PRO A 343 -1.94 -10.59 21.58
N MET A 344 -1.97 -11.17 22.79
CA MET A 344 -3.13 -11.93 23.23
C MET A 344 -4.32 -10.97 23.28
N LYS A 345 -5.39 -11.29 22.53
CA LYS A 345 -6.67 -10.57 22.55
C LYS A 345 -7.29 -10.55 23.94
#